data_AF-A0A971YDT5-F1
#
_entry.id   AF-A0A971YDT5-F1
#
_cell.length_a   1.000
_cell.length_b   1.000
_cell.length_c   1.000
_cell.angle_alpha   90.00
_cell.angle_beta   90.00
_cell.angle_gamma   90.00
#
_symmetry.space_group_name_H-M   'P 1'
#
loop_
_entity.id
_entity.type
_entity.pdbx_description
1 polymer ?
#
loop_
_entity_poly.entity_id
_entity_poly.type
_entity_poly.pdbx_seq_one_letter_code
_entity_poly.pdbx_strand_id
1 'polypeptide(L)'
;MDRPATRIIALYGAFNEILADLGLEHTLVARTQADELPKSITALPVIGTHMRPNPELIIGLQPDLVLQRASRAQALDPVRTLETNGISVAVFEMANFAQLCSAMQRIGVLTNTTAQAQTKVDSINTALDAL
;
A
#
# COMPACT_ATOMS: atom_id res chain seq x y z
N MET A 1 1.10 -3.37 15.49
CA MET A 1 2.44 -3.57 14.91
C MET A 1 3.44 -2.99 15.89
N ASP A 2 4.50 -3.72 16.20
CA ASP A 2 5.49 -3.30 17.23
C ASP A 2 6.74 -2.63 16.63
N ARG A 3 6.84 -2.63 15.30
CA ARG A 3 7.92 -2.01 14.52
C ARG A 3 7.39 -1.44 13.20
N PRO A 4 8.10 -0.47 12.60
CA PRO A 4 7.77 0.01 11.25
C PRO A 4 7.79 -1.11 10.22
N ALA A 5 6.90 -1.05 9.24
CA ALA A 5 6.82 -2.01 8.15
C ALA A 5 8.04 -1.90 7.22
N THR A 6 8.55 -3.04 6.79
CA THR A 6 9.79 -3.15 5.98
C THR A 6 9.67 -4.12 4.81
N ARG A 7 8.60 -4.93 4.78
CA ARG A 7 8.30 -5.91 3.72
C ARG A 7 6.83 -5.78 3.34
N ILE A 8 6.57 -4.94 2.37
CA ILE A 8 5.22 -4.46 2.05
C ILE A 8 4.74 -5.05 0.74
N ILE A 9 3.48 -5.45 0.71
CA ILE A 9 2.75 -5.76 -0.53
C ILE A 9 1.57 -4.81 -0.63
N ALA A 10 1.48 -4.08 -1.74
CA ALA A 10 0.34 -3.24 -2.04
C ALA A 10 -0.58 -3.93 -3.06
N LEU A 11 -1.86 -4.06 -2.70
CA LEU A 11 -2.89 -4.67 -3.55
C LEU A 11 -3.61 -3.66 -4.44
N TYR A 12 -3.10 -2.42 -4.50
CA TYR A 12 -3.60 -1.36 -5.36
C TYR A 12 -2.45 -0.44 -5.78
N GLY A 13 -2.29 -0.21 -7.08
CA GLY A 13 -1.13 0.45 -7.67
C GLY A 13 -0.76 1.81 -7.06
N ALA A 14 -1.76 2.63 -6.70
CA ALA A 14 -1.49 3.94 -6.09
C ALA A 14 -0.72 3.83 -4.77
N PHE A 15 -0.82 2.72 -4.03
CA PHE A 15 0.00 2.52 -2.83
C PHE A 15 1.46 2.22 -3.15
N ASN A 16 1.76 1.56 -4.28
CA ASN A 16 3.15 1.39 -4.74
C ASN A 16 3.77 2.75 -5.00
N GLU A 17 3.04 3.64 -5.67
CA GLU A 17 3.48 5.00 -5.99
C GLU A 17 3.64 5.85 -4.71
N ILE A 18 2.69 5.79 -3.77
CA ILE A 18 2.82 6.47 -2.47
C ILE A 18 4.08 5.99 -1.74
N LEU A 19 4.32 4.67 -1.67
CA LEU A 19 5.52 4.15 -1.03
C LEU A 19 6.80 4.63 -1.73
N ALA A 20 6.80 4.68 -3.06
CA ALA A 20 7.91 5.23 -3.83
C ALA A 20 8.15 6.71 -3.51
N ASP A 21 7.09 7.52 -3.48
CA ASP A 21 7.13 8.94 -3.13
C ASP A 21 7.65 9.20 -1.71
N LEU A 22 7.43 8.25 -0.79
CA LEU A 22 7.94 8.29 0.57
C LEU A 22 9.38 7.72 0.70
N GLY A 23 10.01 7.32 -0.40
CA GLY A 23 11.36 6.73 -0.42
C GLY A 23 11.41 5.26 0.04
N LEU A 24 10.28 4.58 0.06
CA LEU A 24 10.10 3.22 0.60
C LEU A 24 9.93 2.17 -0.48
N GLU A 25 10.24 2.49 -1.73
CA GLU A 25 10.15 1.56 -2.86
C GLU A 25 10.89 0.25 -2.61
N HIS A 26 12.04 0.30 -1.94
CA HIS A 26 12.85 -0.85 -1.56
C HIS A 26 12.17 -1.82 -0.57
N THR A 27 11.08 -1.40 0.07
CA THR A 27 10.30 -2.26 0.98
C THR A 27 9.27 -3.12 0.23
N LEU A 28 8.99 -2.82 -1.04
CA LEU A 28 8.04 -3.57 -1.86
C LEU A 28 8.61 -4.93 -2.23
N VAL A 29 7.88 -6.01 -1.92
CA VAL A 29 8.33 -7.39 -2.17
C VAL A 29 7.50 -8.13 -3.22
N ALA A 30 6.39 -7.55 -3.68
CA ALA A 30 5.54 -8.09 -4.71
C ALA A 30 4.72 -6.99 -5.38
N ARG A 31 4.07 -7.34 -6.48
CA ARG A 31 3.13 -6.46 -7.18
C ARG A 31 1.92 -7.21 -7.70
N THR A 32 0.85 -6.50 -8.03
CA THR A 32 -0.23 -7.06 -8.84
C THR A 32 0.17 -7.10 -10.30
N GLN A 33 -0.57 -7.89 -11.10
CA GLN A 33 -0.32 -8.05 -12.53
C GLN A 33 -0.40 -6.74 -13.31
N ALA A 34 -1.26 -5.80 -12.88
CA ALA A 34 -1.51 -4.53 -13.54
C ALA A 34 -0.52 -3.42 -13.13
N ASP A 35 0.29 -3.65 -12.11
CA ASP A 35 1.19 -2.61 -11.61
C ASP A 35 2.44 -2.50 -12.48
N GLU A 36 2.68 -1.29 -12.98
CA GLU A 36 3.84 -0.95 -13.82
C GLU A 36 4.69 0.18 -13.24
N LEU A 37 4.23 0.81 -12.15
CA LEU A 37 4.86 1.96 -11.50
C LEU A 37 5.02 1.74 -9.99
N PRO A 38 6.15 2.17 -9.41
CA PRO A 38 7.33 2.72 -10.09
C PRO A 38 8.05 1.65 -10.93
N LYS A 39 8.79 2.02 -11.98
CA LYS A 39 9.34 1.03 -12.94
C LYS A 39 10.23 -0.05 -12.32
N SER A 40 10.82 0.18 -11.16
CA SER A 40 11.61 -0.80 -10.43
C SER A 40 10.83 -2.02 -9.95
N ILE A 41 9.53 -1.90 -9.70
CA ILE A 41 8.73 -3.02 -9.18
C ILE A 41 8.39 -4.03 -10.26
N THR A 42 8.61 -3.73 -11.54
CA THR A 42 8.18 -4.61 -12.64
C THR A 42 8.83 -5.99 -12.59
N ALA A 43 10.03 -6.08 -12.00
CA ALA A 43 10.76 -7.32 -11.76
C ALA A 43 10.31 -8.10 -10.52
N LEU A 44 9.48 -7.51 -9.64
CA LEU A 44 8.97 -8.18 -8.45
C LEU A 44 7.97 -9.29 -8.82
N PRO A 45 7.83 -10.32 -7.96
CA PRO A 45 6.85 -11.36 -8.13
C PRO A 45 5.42 -10.82 -8.30
N VAL A 46 4.66 -11.44 -9.20
CA VAL A 46 3.24 -11.13 -9.42
C VAL A 46 2.38 -12.00 -8.50
N ILE A 47 1.56 -11.37 -7.66
CA ILE A 47 0.68 -12.06 -6.68
C ILE A 47 -0.78 -12.15 -7.11
N GLY A 48 -1.03 -12.11 -8.42
CA GLY A 48 -2.37 -12.09 -9.00
C GLY A 48 -2.84 -10.67 -9.31
N THR A 49 -4.15 -10.44 -9.22
CA THR A 49 -4.76 -9.14 -9.57
C THR A 49 -5.22 -8.42 -8.31
N HIS A 50 -5.43 -7.10 -8.38
CA HIS A 50 -6.00 -6.34 -7.25
C HIS A 50 -7.39 -6.83 -6.80
N MET A 51 -8.18 -7.44 -7.71
CA MET A 51 -9.50 -8.01 -7.38
C MET A 51 -9.44 -9.46 -6.89
N ARG A 52 -8.41 -10.20 -7.30
CA ARG A 52 -8.18 -11.60 -6.95
C ARG A 52 -6.69 -11.79 -6.67
N PRO A 53 -6.20 -11.31 -5.53
CA PRO A 53 -4.85 -11.63 -5.09
C PRO A 53 -4.78 -13.10 -4.69
N ASN A 54 -3.63 -13.73 -4.85
CA ASN A 54 -3.38 -15.09 -4.37
C ASN A 54 -2.84 -15.04 -2.93
N PRO A 55 -3.60 -15.46 -1.89
CA PRO A 55 -3.16 -15.39 -0.51
C PRO A 55 -1.95 -16.29 -0.21
N GLU A 56 -1.84 -17.46 -0.85
CA GLU A 56 -0.74 -18.40 -0.62
C GLU A 56 0.60 -17.82 -1.10
N LEU A 57 0.60 -17.17 -2.28
CA LEU A 57 1.78 -16.46 -2.80
C LEU A 57 2.15 -15.30 -1.88
N ILE A 58 1.17 -14.52 -1.40
CA ILE A 58 1.42 -13.41 -0.47
C ILE A 58 2.02 -13.93 0.83
N ILE A 59 1.45 -14.98 1.43
CA ILE A 59 1.96 -15.60 2.66
C ILE A 59 3.38 -16.14 2.46
N GLY A 60 3.64 -16.81 1.34
CA GLY A 60 4.96 -17.35 1.01
C GLY A 60 6.06 -16.28 0.88
N LEU A 61 5.70 -15.03 0.56
CA LEU A 61 6.63 -13.91 0.49
C LEU A 61 6.89 -13.25 1.85
N GLN A 62 6.19 -13.68 2.90
CA GLN A 62 6.36 -13.20 4.28
C GLN A 62 6.39 -11.66 4.40
N PRO A 63 5.37 -10.94 3.90
CA PRO A 63 5.23 -9.52 4.15
C PRO A 63 4.94 -9.26 5.63
N ASP A 64 5.40 -8.13 6.15
CA ASP A 64 5.01 -7.63 7.46
C ASP A 64 3.82 -6.66 7.41
N LEU A 65 3.47 -6.17 6.21
CA LEU A 65 2.31 -5.34 5.97
C LEU A 65 1.72 -5.56 4.57
N VAL A 66 0.41 -5.64 4.48
CA VAL A 66 -0.34 -5.59 3.22
C VAL A 66 -1.22 -4.34 3.20
N LEU A 67 -1.12 -3.56 2.12
CA LEU A 67 -1.94 -2.37 1.90
C LEU A 67 -3.10 -2.71 0.96
N GLN A 68 -4.32 -2.50 1.45
CA GLN A 68 -5.55 -2.80 0.72
C GLN A 68 -6.40 -1.54 0.55
N ARG A 69 -6.95 -1.34 -0.65
CA ARG A 69 -7.97 -0.31 -0.87
C ARG A 69 -9.32 -0.88 -0.48
N ALA A 70 -10.09 -0.13 0.31
CA ALA A 70 -11.45 -0.49 0.66
C ALA A 70 -12.27 -0.70 -0.63
N SER A 71 -12.98 -1.83 -0.69
CA SER A 71 -13.91 -2.16 -1.77
C SER A 71 -15.13 -2.89 -1.20
N ARG A 72 -16.11 -3.23 -2.04
CA ARG A 72 -17.36 -3.88 -1.57
C ARG A 72 -17.04 -5.18 -0.82
N ALA A 73 -17.86 -5.50 0.20
CA ALA A 73 -17.61 -6.51 1.22
C ALA A 73 -17.10 -7.90 0.75
N GLN A 74 -17.40 -8.32 -0.48
CA GLN A 74 -16.97 -9.60 -1.06
C GLN A 74 -15.47 -9.67 -1.42
N ALA A 75 -14.74 -8.56 -1.40
CA ALA A 75 -13.30 -8.54 -1.65
C ALA A 75 -12.44 -8.79 -0.38
N LEU A 76 -13.06 -9.13 0.76
CA LEU A 76 -12.37 -9.26 2.04
C LEU A 76 -11.94 -10.69 2.39
N ASP A 77 -12.37 -11.72 1.66
CA ASP A 77 -11.98 -13.11 1.95
C ASP A 77 -10.46 -13.35 1.84
N PRO A 78 -9.76 -12.80 0.82
CA PRO A 78 -8.31 -12.85 0.78
C PRO A 78 -7.67 -12.14 1.97
N VAL A 79 -8.20 -10.96 2.35
CA VAL A 79 -7.69 -10.16 3.49
C VAL A 79 -7.82 -10.95 4.80
N ARG A 80 -8.98 -11.56 5.06
CA ARG A 80 -9.20 -12.40 6.24
C ARG A 80 -8.23 -13.57 6.30
N THR A 81 -7.94 -14.19 5.15
CA THR A 81 -6.97 -15.29 5.06
C THR A 81 -5.56 -14.81 5.46
N LEU A 82 -5.15 -13.61 5.04
CA LEU A 82 -3.86 -13.04 5.42
C LEU A 82 -3.80 -12.73 6.92
N GLU A 83 -4.84 -12.09 7.46
CA GLU A 83 -4.93 -11.74 8.88
C GLU A 83 -4.89 -12.98 9.79
N THR A 84 -5.64 -14.03 9.44
CA THR A 84 -5.65 -15.30 10.20
C THR A 84 -4.31 -16.03 10.15
N ASN A 85 -3.46 -15.74 9.17
CA ASN A 85 -2.08 -16.23 9.08
C ASN A 85 -1.04 -15.25 9.67
N GLY A 86 -1.49 -14.28 10.47
CA GLY A 86 -0.61 -13.37 11.22
C GLY A 86 -0.02 -12.23 10.40
N ILE A 87 -0.49 -12.01 9.17
CA ILE A 87 -0.05 -10.87 8.33
C ILE A 87 -0.89 -9.66 8.69
N SER A 88 -0.23 -8.54 8.99
CA SER A 88 -0.92 -7.27 9.23
C SER A 88 -1.47 -6.72 7.92
N VAL A 89 -2.76 -6.38 7.89
CA VAL A 89 -3.41 -5.74 6.75
C VAL A 89 -3.91 -4.36 7.15
N ALA A 90 -3.54 -3.34 6.39
CA ALA A 90 -4.06 -1.98 6.56
C ALA A 90 -4.98 -1.63 5.39
N VAL A 91 -6.23 -1.30 5.73
CA VAL A 91 -7.28 -0.96 4.77
C VAL A 91 -7.50 0.55 4.74
N PHE A 92 -7.48 1.13 3.54
CA PHE A 92 -7.69 2.56 3.32
C PHE A 92 -8.81 2.82 2.32
N GLU A 93 -9.65 3.79 2.64
CA GLU A 93 -10.50 4.44 1.64
C GLU A 93 -9.68 5.48 0.88
N MET A 94 -9.87 5.55 -0.44
CA MET A 94 -9.24 6.53 -1.31
C MET A 94 -10.19 6.87 -2.46
N ALA A 95 -11.20 7.71 -2.15
CA ALA A 95 -12.20 8.18 -3.12
C ALA A 95 -12.07 9.68 -3.42
N ASN A 96 -11.29 10.43 -2.63
CA ASN A 96 -11.07 11.87 -2.80
C ASN A 96 -9.69 12.28 -2.23
N PHE A 97 -9.29 13.52 -2.48
CA PHE A 97 -7.99 14.06 -2.04
C PHE A 97 -7.81 14.03 -0.53
N ALA A 98 -8.84 14.34 0.26
CA ALA A 98 -8.74 14.28 1.73
C ALA A 98 -8.43 12.85 2.22
N GLN A 99 -9.06 11.85 1.61
CA GLN A 99 -8.80 10.44 1.90
C GLN A 99 -7.41 9.99 1.41
N LEU A 100 -6.94 10.47 0.25
CA LEU A 100 -5.58 10.25 -0.22
C LEU A 100 -4.55 10.80 0.79
N CYS A 101 -4.69 12.06 1.21
CA CYS A 101 -3.79 12.69 2.18
C CYS A 101 -3.81 11.93 3.53
N SER A 102 -4.99 11.52 4.00
CA SER A 102 -5.13 10.70 5.20
C SER A 102 -4.42 9.34 5.06
N ALA A 103 -4.57 8.68 3.90
CA ALA A 103 -3.88 7.41 3.62
C ALA A 103 -2.35 7.60 3.62
N MET A 104 -1.83 8.66 2.98
CA MET A 104 -0.39 8.96 2.96
C MET A 104 0.17 9.21 4.37
N GLN A 105 -0.53 9.98 5.20
CA GLN A 105 -0.11 10.22 6.59
C GLN A 105 -0.10 8.93 7.41
N ARG A 106 -1.16 8.11 7.30
CA ARG A 106 -1.25 6.84 8.04
C ARG A 106 -0.23 5.81 7.55
N ILE A 107 0.02 5.73 6.25
CA ILE A 107 1.12 4.93 5.69
C ILE A 107 2.44 5.42 6.28
N GLY A 108 2.67 6.75 6.30
CA GLY A 108 3.85 7.36 6.94
C GLY A 108 4.03 6.96 8.41
N VAL A 109 2.96 6.81 9.18
CA VAL A 109 3.03 6.27 10.55
C VAL A 109 3.45 4.79 10.55
N LEU A 110 2.81 3.97 9.72
CA LEU A 110 3.10 2.52 9.63
C LEU A 110 4.53 2.22 9.17
N THR A 111 5.15 3.13 8.43
CA THR A 111 6.49 2.99 7.85
C THR A 111 7.53 3.91 8.47
N ASN A 112 7.18 4.68 9.51
CA ASN A 112 8.05 5.66 10.15
C ASN A 112 8.65 6.71 9.18
N THR A 113 7.82 7.20 8.26
CA THR A 113 8.11 8.27 7.29
C THR A 113 7.12 9.42 7.38
N THR A 114 6.70 9.76 8.61
CA THR A 114 5.70 10.81 8.87
C THR A 114 6.12 12.19 8.36
N ALA A 115 7.40 12.54 8.44
CA ALA A 115 7.93 13.79 7.92
C ALA A 115 7.79 13.88 6.38
N GLN A 116 8.22 12.83 5.66
CA GLN A 116 8.09 12.74 4.20
C GLN A 116 6.62 12.79 3.77
N ALA A 117 5.75 12.07 4.50
CA ALA A 117 4.32 12.06 4.24
C ALA A 117 3.71 13.46 4.43
N GLN A 118 4.09 14.17 5.50
CA GLN A 118 3.61 15.53 5.73
C GLN A 118 4.05 16.49 4.62
N THR A 119 5.32 16.46 4.23
CA THR A 119 5.83 17.30 3.12
C THR A 119 5.07 17.05 1.81
N LYS A 120 4.79 15.79 1.48
CA LYS A 120 4.03 15.44 0.28
C LYS A 120 2.57 15.91 0.35
N VAL A 121 1.92 15.74 1.51
CA VAL A 121 0.54 16.21 1.72
C VAL A 121 0.45 17.73 1.63
N ASP A 122 1.39 18.46 2.23
CA ASP A 122 1.43 19.94 2.16
C ASP A 122 1.59 20.41 0.71
N SER A 123 2.40 19.71 -0.09
CA SER A 123 2.58 19.99 -1.51
C SER A 123 1.28 19.79 -2.31
N ILE A 124 0.55 18.70 -2.03
CA ILE A 124 -0.75 18.42 -2.67
C ILE A 124 -1.76 19.51 -2.30
N ASN A 125 -1.89 19.85 -1.03
CA ASN A 125 -2.84 20.88 -0.57
C ASN A 125 -2.52 22.24 -1.19
N THR A 126 -1.24 22.62 -1.24
CA THR A 126 -0.81 23.88 -1.87
C THR A 126 -1.19 23.92 -3.36
N ALA A 127 -1.04 22.80 -4.08
CA ALA A 127 -1.43 22.72 -5.48
C ALA A 127 -2.96 22.77 -5.67
N LEU A 128 -3.72 22.21 -4.72
CA LEU A 128 -5.19 22.25 -4.74
C LEU A 128 -5.75 23.64 -4.46
N ASP A 129 -5.14 24.39 -3.54
CA ASP A 129 -5.54 25.76 -3.20
C ASP A 129 -5.25 26.76 -4.35
N ALA A 130 -4.40 26.38 -5.31
CA ALA A 130 -4.03 27.19 -6.46
C ALA A 130 -4.91 26.96 -7.71
N LEU A 131 -5.90 26.05 -7.64
CA LEU A 131 -6.86 25.74 -8.72
C LEU A 131 -8.14 26.58 -8.60
#